data_AF-W4RTV4-F1
#
_entry.id   AF-W4RTV4-F1
#
_cell.length_a   1.000
_cell.length_b   1.000
_cell.length_c   1.000
_cell.angle_alpha   90.00
_cell.angle_beta   90.00
_cell.angle_gamma   90.00
#
_symmetry.space_group_name_H-M   'P 1'
#
loop_
_entity.id
_entity.type
_entity.pdbx_description
1 polymer ?
#
loop_
_entity_poly.entity_id
_entity_poly.type
_entity_poly.pdbx_seq_one_letter_code
_entity_poly.pdbx_strand_id
1 'polypeptide(L)'
;MQTIERIGEHSWYMTPISETDRPILGMVVGTERTLMIDAGNSENHANLFIDMLKEKGVDEPSYVVLTHWHWDHIFGLSALGNEY
;
A
#
# COMPACT_ATOMS: atom_id res chain seq x y z
N MET A 1 1.39 -5.39 15.47
CA MET A 1 0.24 -4.96 14.64
C MET A 1 0.73 -3.86 13.71
N GLN A 2 0.34 -3.87 12.44
CA GLN A 2 0.73 -2.81 11.50
C GLN A 2 -0.01 -1.52 11.84
N THR A 3 0.66 -0.39 11.71
CA THR A 3 0.09 0.95 11.87
C THR A 3 0.26 1.74 10.60
N ILE A 4 -0.57 2.78 10.41
CA ILE A 4 -0.45 3.75 9.34
C ILE A 4 0.04 5.06 9.93
N GLU A 5 1.15 5.56 9.40
CA GLU A 5 1.76 6.81 9.79
C GLU A 5 1.78 7.78 8.61
N ARG A 6 1.68 9.08 8.89
CA ARG A 6 1.82 10.14 7.89
C ARG A 6 3.25 10.69 7.93
N ILE A 7 3.85 10.87 6.76
CA ILE A 7 5.13 11.55 6.59
C ILE A 7 4.97 12.74 5.66
N GLY A 8 5.15 13.94 6.20
CA GLY A 8 4.89 15.18 5.47
C GLY A 8 3.41 15.38 5.13
N GLU A 9 3.15 16.20 4.12
CA GLU A 9 1.79 16.59 3.76
C GLU A 9 1.09 15.54 2.89
N HIS A 10 1.80 14.89 1.97
CA HIS A 10 1.17 14.07 0.93
C HIS A 10 1.43 12.57 1.06
N SER A 11 2.19 12.12 2.06
CA SER A 11 2.65 10.73 2.08
C SER A 11 2.23 10.00 3.34
N TRP A 12 1.85 8.75 3.15
CA TRP A 12 1.50 7.80 4.21
C TRP A 12 2.32 6.52 4.02
N TYR A 13 2.59 5.82 5.12
CA TYR A 13 3.21 4.50 5.04
C TYR A 13 2.68 3.56 6.12
N MET A 14 2.68 2.26 5.80
CA MET A 14 2.42 1.18 6.74
C MET A 14 3.71 0.70 7.39
N THR A 15 3.73 0.54 8.71
CA THR A 15 4.90 -0.01 9.40
C THR A 15 5.15 -1.49 9.04
N PRO A 16 6.42 -1.93 8.96
CA PRO A 16 6.74 -3.30 8.57
C PRO A 16 6.52 -4.28 9.74
N ILE A 17 6.31 -5.56 9.42
CA ILE A 17 6.37 -6.68 10.38
C ILE A 17 7.31 -7.75 9.83
N SER A 18 8.44 -7.92 10.51
CA SER A 18 9.47 -8.89 10.09
C SER A 18 9.02 -10.35 10.23
N GLU A 19 8.20 -10.69 11.23
CA GLU A 19 7.78 -12.08 11.48
C GLU A 19 6.95 -12.67 10.33
N THR A 20 6.27 -11.82 9.57
CA THR A 20 5.42 -12.22 8.45
C THR A 20 5.94 -11.72 7.10
N ASP A 21 7.18 -11.22 7.05
CA ASP A 21 7.79 -10.61 5.86
C ASP A 21 6.87 -9.58 5.19
N ARG A 22 6.20 -8.74 6.00
CA ARG A 22 5.37 -7.65 5.51
C ARG A 22 6.21 -6.38 5.45
N PRO A 23 6.64 -5.93 4.26
CA PRO A 23 7.44 -4.72 4.14
C PRO A 23 6.59 -3.47 4.35
N ILE A 24 7.23 -2.31 4.31
CA ILE A 24 6.54 -1.03 4.24
C ILE A 24 5.77 -0.95 2.91
N LEU A 25 4.50 -0.56 2.98
CA LEU A 25 3.74 -0.07 1.83
C LEU A 25 3.60 1.44 1.94
N GLY A 26 3.71 2.14 0.82
CA GLY A 26 3.65 3.60 0.75
C GLY A 26 2.46 4.09 -0.06
N MET A 27 1.96 5.27 0.27
CA MET A 27 0.97 5.99 -0.52
C MET A 27 1.36 7.46 -0.64
N VAL A 28 1.34 7.97 -1.87
CA VAL A 28 1.45 9.41 -2.16
C VAL A 28 0.09 9.90 -2.66
N VAL A 29 -0.46 10.90 -1.96
CA VAL A 29 -1.78 11.48 -2.20
C VAL A 29 -1.61 12.82 -2.92
N GLY A 30 -1.81 12.80 -4.23
CA GLY A 30 -1.88 13.99 -5.06
C GLY A 30 -3.27 14.64 -5.03
N THR A 31 -3.41 15.74 -5.76
CA THR A 31 -4.68 16.48 -5.83
C THR A 31 -5.77 15.74 -6.62
N GLU A 32 -5.39 14.96 -7.64
CA GLU A 32 -6.34 14.26 -8.53
C GLU A 32 -6.22 12.74 -8.49
N ARG A 33 -5.06 12.24 -8.07
CA ARG A 33 -4.66 10.83 -8.18
C ARG A 33 -3.76 10.46 -7.01
N THR A 34 -3.76 9.17 -6.70
CA THR A 34 -2.97 8.53 -5.66
C THR A 34 -1.98 7.54 -6.29
N LEU A 35 -0.79 7.44 -5.71
CA LEU A 35 0.24 6.49 -6.12
C LEU A 35 0.63 5.62 -4.93
N MET A 36 0.31 4.33 -5.03
CA MET A 36 0.77 3.32 -4.08
C MET A 36 2.16 2.82 -4.47
N ILE A 37 3.02 2.64 -3.48
CA ILE A 37 4.40 2.17 -3.62
C ILE A 37 4.46 0.77 -3.00
N ASP A 38 4.77 -0.21 -3.84
CA ASP A 38 4.70 -1.65 -3.60
C ASP A 38 3.30 -2.18 -3.24
N ALA A 39 3.08 -3.47 -3.45
CA ALA A 39 1.80 -4.15 -3.21
C ALA A 39 1.83 -5.13 -2.04
N GLY A 40 3.01 -5.37 -1.46
CA GLY A 40 3.16 -6.26 -0.33
C GLY A 40 3.14 -7.74 -0.72
N ASN A 41 3.26 -8.58 0.31
CA ASN A 41 3.52 -10.00 0.16
C ASN A 41 2.29 -10.88 -0.07
N SER A 42 1.09 -10.29 -0.02
CA SER A 42 -0.18 -11.01 -0.13
C SER A 42 -1.32 -10.03 -0.38
N GLU A 43 -2.42 -10.52 -0.94
CA GLU A 43 -3.67 -9.76 -1.10
C GLU A 43 -4.15 -9.17 0.22
N ASN A 44 -4.12 -9.96 1.29
CA ASN A 44 -4.51 -9.51 2.63
C ASN A 44 -3.64 -8.36 3.15
N HIS A 45 -2.36 -8.30 2.74
CA HIS A 45 -1.48 -7.20 3.13
C HIS A 45 -1.82 -5.93 2.35
N ALA A 46 -2.02 -6.02 1.03
CA ALA A 46 -2.45 -4.91 0.18
C ALA A 46 -3.80 -4.33 0.64
N ASN A 47 -4.80 -5.20 0.84
CA ASN A 47 -6.15 -4.80 1.27
C ASN A 47 -6.14 -4.16 2.66
N LEU A 48 -5.37 -4.70 3.62
CA LEU A 48 -5.23 -4.09 4.94
C LEU A 48 -4.68 -2.66 4.84
N PHE A 49 -3.71 -2.42 3.95
CA PHE A 49 -3.17 -1.07 3.75
C PHE A 49 -4.19 -0.11 3.17
N ILE A 50 -4.94 -0.54 2.15
CA ILE A 50 -5.99 0.27 1.54
C ILE A 50 -7.10 0.57 2.55
N ASP A 51 -7.55 -0.42 3.31
CA ASP A 51 -8.62 -0.26 4.30
C ASP A 51 -8.21 0.72 5.42
N MET A 52 -6.99 0.60 5.94
CA MET A 52 -6.49 1.53 6.96
C MET A 52 -6.33 2.96 6.42
N LEU A 53 -6.05 3.14 5.12
CA LEU A 53 -5.99 4.45 4.48
C LEU A 53 -7.39 5.04 4.21
N LYS A 54 -8.36 4.20 3.82
CA LYS A 54 -9.77 4.61 3.68
C LYS A 54 -10.33 5.17 4.99
N GLU A 55 -9.97 4.57 6.13
CA GLU A 55 -10.32 5.10 7.46
C GLU A 55 -9.73 6.49 7.74
N LYS A 56 -8.68 6.89 7.03
CA LYS A 56 -8.08 8.24 7.07
C LYS A 56 -8.63 9.19 6.02
N GLY A 57 -9.62 8.76 5.22
CA GLY A 57 -10.18 9.54 4.12
C GLY A 57 -9.26 9.65 2.91
N VAL A 58 -8.34 8.68 2.72
CA VAL A 58 -7.49 8.58 1.53
C VAL A 58 -8.14 7.64 0.52
N ASP A 59 -8.24 8.09 -0.73
CA ASP A 59 -8.81 7.31 -1.82
C ASP A 59 -7.96 6.08 -2.18
N GLU A 60 -8.58 5.11 -2.87
CA GLU A 60 -7.89 3.95 -3.44
C GLU A 60 -6.77 4.33 -4.41
N PRO A 61 -5.74 3.48 -4.60
CA PRO A 61 -4.64 3.77 -5.51
C PRO A 61 -5.11 3.91 -6.96
N SER A 62 -4.79 5.04 -7.58
CA SER A 62 -4.96 5.23 -9.03
C SER A 62 -3.86 4.51 -9.82
N TYR A 63 -2.67 4.44 -9.23
CA TYR A 63 -1.49 3.81 -9.79
C TYR A 63 -0.76 3.03 -8.71
N VAL A 64 -0.04 1.99 -9.14
CA VAL A 64 0.89 1.24 -8.29
C VAL A 64 2.26 1.27 -8.97
N VAL A 65 3.30 1.60 -8.20
CA VAL A 65 4.70 1.47 -8.62
C VAL A 65 5.38 0.40 -7.79
N LEU A 66 6.11 -0.50 -8.44
CA LEU A 66 6.96 -1.48 -7.77
C LEU A 66 8.38 -0.93 -7.68
N THR A 67 8.94 -0.92 -6.49
CA THR A 67 10.32 -0.47 -6.26
C THR A 67 11.33 -1.46 -6.84
N HIS A 68 11.04 -2.76 -6.72
CA HIS A 68 11.85 -3.86 -7.24
C HIS A 68 11.03 -5.17 -7.29
N TRP A 69 11.64 -6.27 -7.78
CA TRP A 69 10.98 -7.55 -8.02
C TRP A 69 11.32 -8.59 -6.94
N HIS A 70 10.91 -8.34 -5.71
CA HIS A 70 10.88 -9.38 -4.67
C HIS A 70 9.44 -9.73 -4.32
N TRP A 71 9.23 -11.00 -3.98
CA TRP A 71 7.90 -11.59 -3.79
C TRP A 71 7.07 -10.83 -2.73
N ASP A 72 7.73 -10.36 -1.68
CA ASP A 72 7.14 -9.64 -0.57
C ASP A 72 6.71 -8.21 -0.92
N HIS A 73 7.08 -7.71 -2.11
CA HIS A 73 6.67 -6.42 -2.64
C HIS A 73 5.61 -6.53 -3.76
N ILE A 74 5.55 -7.66 -4.46
CA ILE A 74 4.77 -7.78 -5.71
C ILE A 74 3.55 -8.72 -5.61
N PHE A 75 3.51 -9.66 -4.66
CA PHE A 75 2.46 -10.68 -4.63
C PHE A 75 1.07 -10.11 -4.33
N GLY A 76 0.97 -9.03 -3.57
CA GLY A 76 -0.29 -8.36 -3.29
C GLY A 76 -0.92 -7.63 -4.49
N LEU A 77 -0.22 -7.56 -5.63
CA LEU A 77 -0.76 -6.96 -6.85
C LEU A 77 -2.05 -7.63 -7.33
N SER A 78 -2.25 -8.93 -7.04
CA SER A 78 -3.48 -9.62 -7.45
C SER A 78 -4.74 -9.09 -6.78
N ALA A 79 -4.61 -8.39 -5.65
CA ALA A 79 -5.73 -7.65 -5.04
C ALA A 79 -6.01 -6.30 -5.72
N LEU A 80 -5.08 -5.80 -6.54
CA LEU A 80 -5.11 -4.45 -7.10
C LEU A 80 -5.51 -4.50 -8.57
N GLY A 81 -6.78 -4.24 -8.83
CA GLY A 81 -7.36 -4.19 -10.17
C GLY A 81 -8.85 -4.48 -10.12
N ASN A 82 -9.60 -3.87 -11.03
CA ASN A 82 -10.99 -4.25 -11.23
C ASN A 82 -11.03 -5.62 -11.93
N GLU A 83 -11.93 -6.49 -11.50
CA GLU A 83 -12.36 -7.61 -12.33
C GLU A 83 -12.84 -7.05 -13.67
N TYR A 84 -12.28 -7.56 -14.76
CA TYR A 84 -12.73 -7.26 -16.12
C TYR A 84 -14.05 -7.98 -16.42
#